data_AF-A0A7C5CZ20-F1
#
_entry.id   AF-A0A7C5CZ20-F1
#
_cell.length_a   1.000
_cell.length_b   1.000
_cell.length_c   1.000
_cell.angle_alpha   90.00
_cell.angle_beta   90.00
_cell.angle_gamma   90.00
#
_symmetry.space_group_name_H-M   'P 1'
#
loop_
_entity.id
_entity.type
_entity.pdbx_description
1 polymer ?
#
loop_
_entity_poly.entity_id
_entity_poly.type
_entity_poly.pdbx_seq_one_letter_code
_entity_poly.pdbx_strand_id
1 'polypeptide(L)'
;SLEEMVALLKKPRRVMLMVKAGKPVDELIEQLIPLLEPGDIIIDGGNSLFEDTIRRTKYVESKGLLYIGTGISGGEEGARHGPSIMPGGSPAAWPHVKPIFQAIAAKVDGEPCCEWMGENGAGHYVKMVHNGIEYGDMQLICEAYHLMRDGLKMTPDEMAEVFKEWNNGELKSYLIEITGNILAFKDEDGKPLIDKILDAAGQKGTGKWTVISSQELGIPITLIAEAVYARCLSAMKEVRVKASTVFKERARRFRGNRVQWLTDIRNALYASKIISYAQGFMLLRAAAQQYGWAFNYGNIAKIWRGGCIIRSVFLGKIKEAYDRNPELENLLFDDFFANEVKSRVDSWRRVVAGAVTKGLPVPGFSSALAFYDGFRCENLPHNLLQAQRDYFGAHTYERVDRPRGQFFHTNWTGTGGRVSSTTYNV
;
A
#
# COMPACT_ATOMS: atom_id res chain seq x y z
N SER A 1 26.39 20.79 21.94
CA SER A 1 26.40 21.03 20.48
C SER A 1 26.30 19.71 19.71
N LEU A 2 26.42 19.69 18.37
CA LEU A 2 26.45 18.42 17.60
C LEU A 2 27.72 17.62 17.92
N GLU A 3 28.85 18.31 18.07
CA GLU A 3 30.15 17.74 18.46
C GLU A 3 30.08 17.07 19.83
N GLU A 4 29.45 17.74 20.80
CA GLU A 4 29.24 17.20 22.15
C GLU A 4 28.38 15.93 22.12
N MET A 5 27.29 15.92 21.34
CA MET A 5 26.46 14.73 21.17
C MET A 5 27.29 13.57 20.61
N VAL A 6 28.06 13.79 19.54
CA VAL A 6 28.89 12.76 18.91
C VAL A 6 29.98 12.24 19.85
N ALA A 7 30.54 13.10 20.71
CA ALA A 7 31.56 12.72 21.70
C ALA A 7 31.03 11.79 22.80
N LEU A 8 29.73 11.85 23.12
CA LEU A 8 29.09 11.02 24.15
C LEU A 8 28.74 9.59 23.66
N LEU A 9 28.79 9.34 22.35
CA LEU A 9 28.35 8.06 21.76
C LEU A 9 29.46 7.00 21.82
N LYS A 10 29.08 5.78 22.22
CA LYS A 10 29.96 4.60 22.13
C LYS A 10 30.23 4.23 20.67
N LYS A 11 31.50 3.91 20.35
CA LYS A 11 31.93 3.42 19.02
C LYS A 11 31.48 1.97 18.75
N PRO A 12 31.13 1.59 17.49
CA PRO A 12 30.81 2.52 16.40
C PRO A 12 29.58 3.35 16.77
N ARG A 13 29.67 4.66 16.54
CA ARG A 13 28.65 5.64 16.90
C ARG A 13 27.41 5.36 16.05
N ARG A 14 26.24 5.51 16.65
CA ARG A 14 24.94 5.28 16.01
C ARG A 14 24.11 6.54 16.17
N VAL A 15 23.95 7.29 15.09
CA VAL A 15 23.23 8.57 15.10
C VAL A 15 21.94 8.41 14.33
N MET A 16 20.80 8.57 15.02
CA MET A 16 19.48 8.43 14.43
C MET A 16 18.83 9.80 14.18
N LEU A 17 18.40 10.02 12.94
CA LEU A 17 17.77 11.24 12.47
C LEU A 17 16.25 11.03 12.44
N MET A 18 15.53 11.86 13.19
CA MET A 18 14.06 11.92 13.21
C MET A 18 13.61 13.33 12.83
N VAL A 19 13.99 13.76 11.62
CA VAL A 19 13.71 15.09 11.08
C VAL A 19 12.79 15.01 9.85
N LYS A 20 12.32 16.16 9.37
CA LYS A 20 11.51 16.23 8.15
C LYS A 20 12.32 15.69 6.96
N ALA A 21 11.70 14.79 6.20
CA ALA A 21 12.30 14.21 4.99
C ALA A 21 12.69 15.28 3.94
N GLY A 22 13.64 14.93 3.08
CA GLY A 22 14.21 15.81 2.05
C GLY A 22 15.44 16.57 2.55
N LYS A 23 15.56 17.85 2.17
CA LYS A 23 16.74 18.70 2.43
C LYS A 23 17.25 18.68 3.89
N PRO A 24 16.40 18.71 4.93
CA PRO A 24 16.90 18.71 6.32
C PRO A 24 17.71 17.46 6.69
N VAL A 25 17.41 16.31 6.08
CA VAL A 25 18.22 15.08 6.28
C VAL A 25 19.60 15.25 5.65
N ASP A 26 19.68 15.80 4.44
CA ASP A 26 20.96 16.03 3.75
C ASP A 26 21.84 17.02 4.53
N GLU A 27 21.25 18.11 5.01
CA GLU A 27 21.94 19.13 5.80
C GLU A 27 22.52 18.56 7.12
N LEU A 28 21.81 17.64 7.77
CA LEU A 28 22.30 16.96 8.97
C LEU A 28 23.42 15.96 8.64
N ILE A 29 23.31 15.23 7.52
CA ILE A 29 24.36 14.30 7.07
C ILE A 29 25.68 15.05 6.84
N GLU A 30 25.64 16.20 6.15
CA GLU A 30 26.83 17.01 5.90
C GLU A 30 27.49 17.52 7.19
N GLN A 31 26.69 17.87 8.20
CA GLN A 31 27.22 18.28 9.51
C GLN A 31 27.79 17.12 10.32
N LEU A 32 27.24 15.91 10.15
CA LEU A 32 27.68 14.72 10.89
C LEU A 32 28.96 14.10 10.33
N ILE A 33 29.12 14.04 9.00
CA ILE A 33 30.29 13.42 8.34
C ILE A 33 31.64 13.86 8.93
N PRO A 34 31.95 15.17 9.11
CA PRO A 34 33.25 15.60 9.63
C PRO A 34 33.47 15.25 11.12
N LEU A 35 32.42 14.83 11.83
CA LEU A 35 32.47 14.51 13.27
C LEU A 35 32.56 13.00 13.53
N LEU A 36 32.30 12.17 12.51
CA LEU A 36 32.26 10.72 12.61
C LEU A 36 33.56 10.08 12.11
N GLU A 37 33.82 8.85 12.54
CA GLU A 37 34.98 8.06 12.13
C GLU A 37 34.56 6.86 11.27
N PRO A 38 35.45 6.31 10.41
CA PRO A 38 35.12 5.15 9.58
C PRO A 38 34.47 4.01 10.37
N GLY A 39 33.36 3.47 9.84
CA GLY A 39 32.54 2.45 10.49
C GLY A 39 31.41 2.98 11.39
N ASP A 40 31.37 4.28 11.70
CA ASP A 40 30.23 4.90 12.37
C ASP A 40 28.97 4.90 11.47
N ILE A 41 27.79 4.94 12.09
CA ILE A 41 26.50 4.65 11.46
C ILE A 41 25.57 5.84 11.57
N ILE A 42 25.07 6.30 10.42
CA ILE A 42 23.97 7.27 10.31
C ILE A 42 22.68 6.52 9.97
N ILE A 43 21.61 6.81 10.71
CA ILE A 43 20.30 6.15 10.57
C ILE A 43 19.26 7.23 10.26
N ASP A 44 18.62 7.19 9.10
CA ASP A 44 17.44 8.02 8.79
C ASP A 44 16.16 7.24 9.14
N GLY A 45 15.43 7.69 10.17
CA GLY A 45 14.16 7.12 10.59
C GLY A 45 12.94 7.88 10.07
N GLY A 46 13.15 8.88 9.21
CA GLY A 46 12.08 9.66 8.59
C GLY A 46 11.31 8.87 7.53
N ASN A 47 10.24 9.47 7.00
CA ASN A 47 9.56 8.95 5.81
C ASN A 47 10.24 9.46 4.53
N SER A 48 11.53 9.15 4.37
CA SER A 48 12.31 9.55 3.20
C SER A 48 11.91 8.73 1.97
N LEU A 49 12.07 9.34 0.80
CA LEU A 49 11.93 8.65 -0.48
C LEU A 49 13.08 7.63 -0.65
N PHE A 50 12.79 6.47 -1.22
CA PHE A 50 13.77 5.37 -1.25
C PHE A 50 14.95 5.67 -2.19
N GLU A 51 14.75 6.43 -3.27
CA GLU A 51 15.85 6.86 -4.16
C GLU A 51 16.80 7.83 -3.44
N ASP A 52 16.28 8.72 -2.59
CA ASP A 52 17.12 9.55 -1.72
C ASP A 52 17.98 8.69 -0.79
N THR A 53 17.41 7.58 -0.31
CA THR A 53 18.10 6.61 0.55
C THR A 53 19.21 5.90 -0.23
N ILE A 54 18.94 5.42 -1.45
CA ILE A 54 19.96 4.81 -2.33
C ILE A 54 21.12 5.78 -2.57
N ARG A 55 20.81 7.05 -2.90
CA ARG A 55 21.81 8.11 -3.09
C ARG A 55 22.63 8.36 -1.83
N ARG A 56 21.97 8.48 -0.67
CA ARG A 56 22.60 8.74 0.63
C ARG A 56 23.48 7.58 1.08
N THR A 57 23.02 6.33 0.93
CA THR A 57 23.82 5.13 1.24
C THR A 57 25.15 5.19 0.48
N LYS A 58 25.09 5.35 -0.85
CA LYS A 58 26.30 5.45 -1.69
C LYS A 58 27.22 6.60 -1.26
N TYR A 59 26.64 7.77 -0.97
CA TYR A 59 27.42 8.94 -0.58
C TYR A 59 28.12 8.75 0.78
N VAL A 60 27.39 8.28 1.79
CA VAL A 60 27.91 8.06 3.15
C VAL A 60 28.96 6.94 3.16
N GLU A 61 28.75 5.87 2.40
CA GLU A 61 29.73 4.80 2.22
C GLU A 61 31.02 5.28 1.54
N SER A 62 30.93 6.22 0.59
CA SER A 62 32.11 6.84 -0.03
C SER A 62 32.99 7.62 0.96
N LYS A 63 32.46 7.95 2.15
CA LYS A 63 33.18 8.58 3.26
C LYS A 63 33.69 7.58 4.30
N GLY A 64 33.54 6.27 4.06
CA GLY A 64 33.91 5.20 4.99
C GLY A 64 32.92 4.99 6.14
N LEU A 65 31.74 5.61 6.08
CA LEU A 65 30.68 5.49 7.07
C LEU A 65 29.60 4.50 6.59
N LEU A 66 28.72 4.09 7.49
CA LEU A 66 27.60 3.20 7.17
C LEU A 66 26.27 3.94 7.26
N TYR A 67 25.31 3.56 6.42
CA TYR A 67 24.01 4.23 6.37
C TYR A 67 22.86 3.24 6.48
N ILE A 68 21.84 3.59 7.27
CA ILE A 68 20.57 2.86 7.34
C ILE A 68 19.42 3.83 7.05
N GLY A 69 18.61 3.54 6.03
CA GLY A 69 17.26 4.08 5.91
C GLY A 69 16.28 3.12 6.56
N THR A 70 15.57 3.56 7.60
CA THR A 70 14.67 2.70 8.36
C THR A 70 13.25 3.25 8.41
N GLY A 71 12.32 2.46 7.89
CA GLY A 71 10.91 2.78 8.02
C GLY A 71 10.40 2.53 9.43
N ILE A 72 9.76 3.52 10.05
CA ILE A 72 9.13 3.39 11.38
C ILE A 72 7.63 3.61 11.28
N SER A 73 6.83 2.66 11.75
CA SER A 73 5.37 2.70 11.69
C SER A 73 4.74 2.42 13.06
N GLY A 74 3.61 3.08 13.37
CA GLY A 74 2.88 2.93 14.64
C GLY A 74 2.30 4.19 15.25
N GLY A 75 2.57 5.36 14.66
CA GLY A 75 2.14 6.64 15.24
C GLY A 75 2.86 6.95 16.55
N GLU A 76 2.35 7.92 17.30
CA GLU A 76 2.94 8.36 18.57
C GLU A 76 2.94 7.24 19.62
N GLU A 77 1.80 6.55 19.77
CA GLU A 77 1.64 5.46 20.71
C GLU A 77 2.55 4.27 20.36
N GLY A 78 2.59 3.87 19.08
CA GLY A 78 3.48 2.81 18.61
C GLY A 78 4.95 3.18 18.81
N ALA A 79 5.36 4.42 18.55
CA ALA A 79 6.73 4.85 18.82
C ALA A 79 7.10 4.74 20.31
N ARG A 80 6.15 4.97 21.23
CA ARG A 80 6.38 4.88 22.68
C ARG A 80 6.46 3.45 23.21
N HIS A 81 5.61 2.55 22.68
CA HIS A 81 5.37 1.22 23.26
C HIS A 81 5.87 0.05 22.41
N GLY A 82 6.19 0.28 21.14
CA GLY A 82 6.70 -0.73 20.23
C GLY A 82 6.27 -0.47 18.80
N PRO A 83 7.12 0.14 17.95
CA PRO A 83 6.80 0.35 16.56
C PRO A 83 7.16 -0.88 15.72
N SER A 84 6.69 -0.89 14.47
CA SER A 84 7.29 -1.73 13.42
C SER A 84 8.48 -0.98 12.81
N ILE A 85 9.61 -1.67 12.66
CA ILE A 85 10.88 -1.08 12.22
C ILE A 85 11.41 -1.85 11.01
N MET A 86 11.73 -1.14 9.94
CA MET A 86 12.01 -1.69 8.60
C MET A 86 13.39 -1.21 8.12
N PRO A 87 14.50 -1.63 8.75
CA PRO A 87 15.84 -1.16 8.39
C PRO A 87 16.34 -1.76 7.07
N GLY A 88 16.91 -0.91 6.22
CA GLY A 88 17.74 -1.31 5.08
C GLY A 88 18.87 -0.30 4.82
N GLY A 89 19.87 -0.67 4.05
CA GLY A 89 21.05 0.17 3.81
C GLY A 89 22.34 -0.64 3.74
N SER A 90 23.38 -0.19 4.44
CA SER A 90 24.66 -0.89 4.53
C SER A 90 24.55 -2.16 5.39
N PRO A 91 24.73 -3.38 4.84
CA PRO A 91 24.59 -4.63 5.61
C PRO A 91 25.49 -4.71 6.84
N ALA A 92 26.69 -4.14 6.77
CA ALA A 92 27.64 -4.09 7.87
C ALA A 92 27.13 -3.31 9.10
N ALA A 93 26.15 -2.42 8.94
CA ALA A 93 25.57 -1.67 10.06
C ALA A 93 24.56 -2.50 10.88
N TRP A 94 23.95 -3.52 10.27
CA TRP A 94 22.85 -4.28 10.89
C TRP A 94 23.23 -4.92 12.23
N PRO A 95 24.37 -5.63 12.38
CA PRO A 95 24.75 -6.23 13.67
C PRO A 95 24.87 -5.21 14.81
N HIS A 96 25.20 -3.96 14.52
CA HIS A 96 25.41 -2.90 15.52
C HIS A 96 24.10 -2.25 16.02
N VAL A 97 23.04 -2.30 15.21
CA VAL A 97 21.73 -1.71 15.54
C VAL A 97 20.67 -2.76 15.86
N LYS A 98 20.84 -4.01 15.41
CA LYS A 98 19.88 -5.10 15.59
C LYS A 98 19.41 -5.27 17.04
N PRO A 99 20.29 -5.32 18.06
CA PRO A 99 19.85 -5.50 19.45
C PRO A 99 18.95 -4.37 19.93
N ILE A 100 19.24 -3.13 19.51
CA ILE A 100 18.46 -1.95 19.89
C ILE A 100 17.10 -1.99 19.20
N PHE A 101 17.09 -2.14 17.87
CA PHE A 101 15.86 -2.12 17.08
C PHE A 101 14.90 -3.26 17.46
N GLN A 102 15.41 -4.48 17.64
CA GLN A 102 14.56 -5.60 18.04
C GLN A 102 14.08 -5.50 19.49
N ALA A 103 14.86 -4.89 20.40
CA ALA A 103 14.41 -4.68 21.77
C ALA A 103 13.24 -3.70 21.85
N ILE A 104 13.31 -2.57 21.12
CA ILE A 104 12.30 -1.51 21.15
C ILE A 104 11.09 -1.79 20.25
N ALA A 105 11.20 -2.68 19.26
CA ALA A 105 10.10 -3.02 18.37
C ALA A 105 8.94 -3.70 19.11
N ALA A 106 7.73 -3.57 18.54
CA ALA A 106 6.58 -4.40 18.92
C ALA A 106 6.95 -5.88 18.82
N LYS A 107 6.30 -6.71 19.64
CA LYS A 107 6.50 -8.17 19.61
C LYS A 107 5.17 -8.88 19.38
N VAL A 108 5.18 -9.90 18.54
CA VAL A 108 4.03 -10.80 18.29
C VAL A 108 4.54 -12.22 18.48
N ASP A 109 3.90 -12.99 19.35
CA ASP A 109 4.34 -14.35 19.72
C ASP A 109 5.81 -14.41 20.18
N GLY A 110 6.27 -13.35 20.84
CA GLY A 110 7.67 -13.20 21.28
C GLY A 110 8.65 -12.74 20.20
N GLU A 111 8.25 -12.73 18.92
CA GLU A 111 9.10 -12.28 17.81
C GLU A 111 9.03 -10.76 17.61
N PRO A 112 10.17 -10.06 17.41
CA PRO A 112 10.17 -8.63 17.15
C PRO A 112 9.64 -8.30 15.75
N CYS A 113 8.85 -7.23 15.66
CA CYS A 113 8.37 -6.62 14.42
C CYS A 113 9.48 -5.76 13.78
N CYS A 114 10.68 -6.34 13.66
CA CYS A 114 11.85 -5.73 13.08
C CYS A 114 12.79 -6.80 12.53
N GLU A 115 13.15 -6.68 11.25
CA GLU A 115 14.19 -7.48 10.60
C GLU A 115 14.90 -6.68 9.50
N TRP A 116 16.02 -7.19 9.00
CA TRP A 116 16.73 -6.56 7.89
C TRP A 116 15.95 -6.68 6.58
N MET A 117 15.64 -5.55 5.94
CA MET A 117 14.85 -5.48 4.71
C MET A 117 15.68 -5.61 3.45
N GLY A 118 16.99 -5.36 3.52
CA GLY A 118 17.89 -5.44 2.37
C GLY A 118 18.78 -4.22 2.22
N GLU A 119 19.46 -4.15 1.09
CA GLU A 119 20.46 -3.13 0.81
C GLU A 119 19.85 -1.79 0.40
N ASN A 120 20.63 -0.72 0.53
CA ASN A 120 20.28 0.61 0.03
C ASN A 120 18.90 1.10 0.52
N GLY A 121 18.01 1.48 -0.39
CA GLY A 121 16.67 2.01 -0.11
C GLY A 121 15.62 0.98 0.33
N ALA A 122 15.97 -0.30 0.46
CA ALA A 122 15.02 -1.39 0.69
C ALA A 122 14.07 -1.13 1.88
N GLY A 123 14.60 -0.67 3.02
CA GLY A 123 13.81 -0.39 4.22
C GLY A 123 12.75 0.70 4.02
N HIS A 124 13.14 1.83 3.42
CA HIS A 124 12.20 2.90 3.07
C HIS A 124 11.24 2.51 1.95
N TYR A 125 11.65 1.64 1.02
CA TYR A 125 10.75 1.10 0.00
C TYR A 125 9.63 0.25 0.62
N VAL A 126 9.98 -0.68 1.51
CA VAL A 126 9.00 -1.49 2.26
C VAL A 126 8.04 -0.58 3.04
N LYS A 127 8.55 0.48 3.67
CA LYS A 127 7.70 1.45 4.39
C LYS A 127 6.76 2.23 3.47
N MET A 128 7.23 2.63 2.29
CA MET A 128 6.42 3.29 1.28
C MET A 128 5.25 2.37 0.87
N VAL A 129 5.53 1.11 0.52
CA VAL A 129 4.49 0.13 0.16
C VAL A 129 3.52 -0.13 1.32
N HIS A 130 4.01 -0.23 2.56
CA HIS A 130 3.15 -0.29 3.74
C HIS A 130 2.14 0.87 3.76
N ASN A 131 2.58 2.11 3.51
CA ASN A 131 1.67 3.26 3.49
C ASN A 131 0.72 3.25 2.28
N GLY A 132 1.13 2.70 1.14
CA GLY A 132 0.22 2.43 0.02
C GLY A 132 -0.91 1.49 0.42
N ILE A 133 -0.57 0.35 1.05
CA ILE A 133 -1.54 -0.62 1.57
C ILE A 133 -2.43 0.02 2.63
N GLU A 134 -1.87 0.82 3.54
CA GLU A 134 -2.63 1.58 4.55
C GLU A 134 -3.69 2.49 3.90
N TYR A 135 -3.35 3.17 2.80
CA TYR A 135 -4.30 4.01 2.08
C TYR A 135 -5.43 3.17 1.48
N GLY A 136 -5.10 2.00 0.91
CA GLY A 136 -6.07 1.03 0.42
C GLY A 136 -7.02 0.56 1.52
N ASP A 137 -6.50 0.09 2.66
CA ASP A 137 -7.31 -0.40 3.78
C ASP A 137 -8.26 0.68 4.32
N MET A 138 -7.76 1.91 4.52
CA MET A 138 -8.60 3.04 4.96
C MET A 138 -9.71 3.34 3.95
N GLN A 139 -9.40 3.38 2.65
CA GLN A 139 -10.37 3.67 1.60
C GLN A 139 -11.48 2.60 1.55
N LEU A 140 -11.12 1.31 1.64
CA LEU A 140 -12.10 0.23 1.67
C LEU A 140 -13.03 0.31 2.88
N ILE A 141 -12.50 0.69 4.04
CA ILE A 141 -13.29 0.90 5.26
C ILE A 141 -14.23 2.09 5.09
N CYS A 142 -13.77 3.20 4.50
CA CYS A 142 -14.60 4.35 4.18
C CYS A 142 -15.74 3.99 3.21
N GLU A 143 -15.50 3.11 2.24
CA GLU A 143 -16.53 2.61 1.33
C GLU A 143 -17.56 1.75 2.06
N ALA A 144 -17.14 0.82 2.92
CA ALA A 144 -18.06 0.05 3.76
C ALA A 144 -18.93 0.97 4.64
N TYR A 145 -18.32 1.98 5.29
CA TYR A 145 -19.03 3.02 6.04
C TYR A 145 -20.04 3.77 5.16
N HIS A 146 -19.65 4.21 3.96
CA HIS A 146 -20.54 4.97 3.07
C HIS A 146 -21.74 4.12 2.62
N LEU A 147 -21.53 2.84 2.31
CA LEU A 147 -22.60 1.91 1.96
C LEU A 147 -23.57 1.68 3.12
N MET A 148 -23.08 1.57 4.35
CA MET A 148 -23.93 1.46 5.54
C MET A 148 -24.69 2.76 5.81
N ARG A 149 -24.01 3.90 5.83
CA ARG A 149 -24.62 5.21 6.12
C ARG A 149 -25.64 5.62 5.06
N ASP A 150 -25.26 5.64 3.79
CA ASP A 150 -26.12 6.19 2.73
C ASP A 150 -26.98 5.13 2.07
N GLY A 151 -26.47 3.90 1.93
CA GLY A 151 -27.16 2.78 1.31
C GLY A 151 -28.15 2.09 2.27
N LEU A 152 -27.72 1.84 3.51
CA LEU A 152 -28.55 1.17 4.53
C LEU A 152 -29.21 2.13 5.53
N LYS A 153 -28.86 3.42 5.52
CA LYS A 153 -29.40 4.46 6.41
C LYS A 153 -29.15 4.18 7.89
N MET A 154 -27.96 3.64 8.20
CA MET A 154 -27.55 3.34 9.58
C MET A 154 -27.04 4.58 10.31
N THR A 155 -27.25 4.63 11.62
CA THR A 155 -26.64 5.64 12.48
C THR A 155 -25.17 5.31 12.78
N PRO A 156 -24.35 6.30 13.21
CA PRO A 156 -22.98 6.03 13.66
C PRO A 156 -22.89 4.96 14.76
N ASP A 157 -23.83 4.95 15.71
CA ASP A 157 -23.84 3.97 16.81
C ASP A 157 -24.13 2.53 16.31
N GLU A 158 -25.08 2.38 15.39
CA GLU A 158 -25.34 1.06 14.77
C GLU A 158 -24.13 0.58 13.96
N MET A 159 -23.44 1.48 13.25
CA MET A 159 -22.23 1.14 12.50
C MET A 159 -21.06 0.79 13.43
N ALA A 160 -20.93 1.47 14.57
CA ALA A 160 -19.89 1.18 15.57
C ALA A 160 -20.01 -0.27 16.08
N GLU A 161 -21.22 -0.74 16.39
CA GLU A 161 -21.44 -2.13 16.81
C GLU A 161 -21.14 -3.14 15.69
N VAL A 162 -21.44 -2.81 14.42
CA VAL A 162 -21.05 -3.66 13.29
C VAL A 162 -19.54 -3.77 13.14
N PHE A 163 -18.80 -2.66 13.22
CA PHE A 163 -17.34 -2.70 13.13
C PHE A 163 -16.71 -3.43 14.33
N LYS A 164 -17.30 -3.30 15.52
CA LYS A 164 -16.91 -4.07 16.70
C LYS A 164 -17.13 -5.57 16.51
N GLU A 165 -18.25 -5.98 15.92
CA GLU A 165 -18.50 -7.38 15.54
C GLU A 165 -17.47 -7.87 14.52
N TRP A 166 -17.23 -7.11 13.45
CA TRP A 166 -16.25 -7.47 12.41
C TRP A 166 -14.83 -7.59 12.98
N ASN A 167 -14.49 -6.82 14.01
CA ASN A 167 -13.19 -6.89 14.67
C ASN A 167 -12.98 -8.17 15.51
N ASN A 168 -14.03 -8.98 15.73
CA ASN A 168 -13.92 -10.28 16.39
C ASN A 168 -13.67 -11.44 15.41
N GLY A 169 -13.66 -11.18 14.11
CA GLY A 169 -13.51 -12.19 13.05
C GLY A 169 -12.27 -11.99 12.17
N GLU A 170 -12.38 -12.35 10.88
CA GLU A 170 -11.28 -12.30 9.92
C GLU A 170 -10.77 -10.88 9.62
N LEU A 171 -11.59 -9.87 9.90
CA LEU A 171 -11.25 -8.45 9.73
C LEU A 171 -10.52 -7.86 10.95
N LYS A 172 -10.26 -8.65 12.01
CA LYS A 172 -9.58 -8.20 13.23
C LYS A 172 -8.29 -7.45 12.91
N SER A 173 -8.31 -6.14 13.12
CA SER A 173 -7.24 -5.23 12.76
C SER A 173 -7.36 -3.90 13.48
N TYR A 174 -6.24 -3.19 13.62
CA TYR A 174 -6.25 -1.89 14.28
C TYR A 174 -7.17 -0.89 13.58
N LEU A 175 -7.17 -0.85 12.25
CA LEU A 175 -8.01 0.10 11.49
C LEU A 175 -9.51 -0.17 11.68
N ILE A 176 -9.93 -1.43 11.78
CA ILE A 176 -11.33 -1.80 12.06
C ILE A 176 -11.72 -1.41 13.49
N GLU A 177 -10.82 -1.68 14.46
CA GLU A 177 -10.99 -1.32 15.87
C GLU A 177 -11.20 0.19 16.04
N ILE A 178 -10.27 1.01 15.54
CA ILE A 178 -10.37 2.47 15.69
C ILE A 178 -11.57 3.03 14.93
N THR A 179 -12.01 2.39 13.84
CA THR A 179 -13.21 2.82 13.11
C THR A 179 -14.46 2.65 13.98
N GLY A 180 -14.59 1.54 14.69
CA GLY A 180 -15.67 1.35 15.68
C GLY A 180 -15.63 2.43 16.77
N ASN A 181 -14.45 2.70 17.33
CA ASN A 181 -14.27 3.73 18.36
C ASN A 181 -14.60 5.15 17.86
N ILE A 182 -14.16 5.50 16.64
CA ILE A 182 -14.43 6.79 16.00
C ILE A 182 -15.92 7.00 15.78
N LEU A 183 -16.64 5.96 15.33
CA LEU A 183 -18.08 6.05 15.08
C LEU A 183 -18.91 6.19 16.37
N ALA A 184 -18.43 5.60 17.47
CA ALA A 184 -19.06 5.73 18.78
C ALA A 184 -18.77 7.07 19.48
N PHE A 185 -17.74 7.80 19.04
CA PHE A 185 -17.29 9.02 19.71
C PHE A 185 -18.30 10.17 19.57
N LYS A 186 -18.69 10.75 20.70
CA LYS A 186 -19.57 11.93 20.77
C LYS A 186 -18.74 13.19 21.03
N ASP A 187 -19.11 14.26 20.34
CA ASP A 187 -18.58 15.61 20.57
C ASP A 187 -19.19 16.24 21.84
N GLU A 188 -18.74 17.43 22.22
CA GLU A 188 -19.16 18.15 23.43
C GLU A 188 -20.69 18.39 23.51
N ASP A 189 -21.37 18.48 22.37
CA ASP A 189 -22.83 18.64 22.27
C ASP A 189 -23.61 17.30 22.28
N GLY A 190 -22.91 16.18 22.51
CA GLY A 190 -23.48 14.83 22.53
C GLY A 190 -23.77 14.22 21.15
N LYS A 191 -23.48 14.92 20.05
CA LYS A 191 -23.66 14.40 18.68
C LYS A 191 -22.42 13.64 18.19
N PRO A 192 -22.55 12.70 17.24
CA PRO A 192 -21.41 12.00 16.67
C PRO A 192 -20.40 12.99 16.05
N LEU A 193 -19.14 12.95 16.49
CA LEU A 193 -18.11 13.86 15.96
C LEU A 193 -17.85 13.61 14.47
N ILE A 194 -17.97 12.36 14.02
CA ILE A 194 -17.74 11.96 12.63
C ILE A 194 -18.59 12.76 11.63
N ASP A 195 -19.80 13.19 12.00
CA ASP A 195 -20.69 13.95 11.13
C ASP A 195 -20.29 15.44 11.01
N LYS A 196 -19.34 15.90 11.84
CA LYS A 196 -18.83 17.27 11.85
C LYS A 196 -17.44 17.40 11.19
N ILE A 197 -16.76 16.28 10.93
CA ILE A 197 -15.43 16.29 10.30
C ILE A 197 -15.56 16.65 8.81
N LEU A 198 -14.76 17.61 8.35
CA LEU A 198 -14.68 17.97 6.95
C LEU A 198 -14.18 16.79 6.10
N ASP A 199 -14.93 16.42 5.06
CA ASP A 199 -14.63 15.33 4.13
C ASP A 199 -13.57 15.74 3.07
N ALA A 200 -12.42 16.22 3.54
CA ALA A 200 -11.26 16.61 2.72
C ALA A 200 -10.00 15.94 3.27
N ALA A 201 -9.67 14.76 2.75
CA ALA A 201 -8.56 13.96 3.25
C ALA A 201 -7.20 14.54 2.84
N GLY A 202 -6.34 14.80 3.84
CA GLY A 202 -4.94 15.12 3.62
C GLY A 202 -4.10 13.91 3.22
N GLN A 203 -2.92 14.18 2.67
CA GLN A 203 -1.89 13.17 2.42
C GLN A 203 -0.49 13.78 2.54
N LYS A 204 0.48 12.99 3.00
CA LYS A 204 1.88 13.40 3.18
C LYS A 204 2.81 12.93 2.04
N GLY A 205 2.26 12.35 0.98
CA GLY A 205 2.99 11.97 -0.25
C GLY A 205 3.40 10.51 -0.38
N THR A 206 3.54 9.75 0.73
CA THR A 206 4.03 8.35 0.67
C THR A 206 3.13 7.40 -0.11
N GLY A 207 1.80 7.54 0.01
CA GLY A 207 0.84 6.79 -0.81
C GLY A 207 1.00 7.11 -2.31
N LYS A 208 1.21 8.39 -2.67
CA LYS A 208 1.47 8.83 -4.04
C LYS A 208 2.75 8.21 -4.60
N TRP A 209 3.83 8.14 -3.82
CA TRP A 209 5.08 7.51 -4.26
C TRP A 209 4.92 6.02 -4.56
N THR A 210 4.06 5.30 -3.81
CA THR A 210 3.75 3.90 -4.12
C THR A 210 3.13 3.77 -5.52
N VAL A 211 2.21 4.67 -5.87
CA VAL A 211 1.56 4.71 -7.19
C VAL A 211 2.55 5.07 -8.29
N ILE A 212 3.41 6.06 -8.07
CA ILE A 212 4.45 6.43 -9.05
C ILE A 212 5.39 5.26 -9.31
N SER A 213 5.95 4.65 -8.26
CA SER A 213 6.85 3.49 -8.38
C SER A 213 6.18 2.35 -9.15
N SER A 214 4.89 2.10 -8.90
CA SER A 214 4.17 1.06 -9.62
C SER A 214 4.00 1.34 -11.12
N GLN A 215 3.85 2.61 -11.52
CA GLN A 215 3.77 2.99 -12.92
C GLN A 215 5.12 2.85 -13.60
N GLU A 216 6.20 3.24 -12.92
CA GLU A 216 7.58 3.09 -13.40
C GLU A 216 7.97 1.61 -13.57
N LEU A 217 7.52 0.75 -12.65
CA LEU A 217 7.78 -0.70 -12.69
C LEU A 217 6.74 -1.48 -13.54
N GLY A 218 5.72 -0.83 -14.08
CA GLY A 218 4.67 -1.48 -14.88
C GLY A 218 3.78 -2.45 -14.09
N ILE A 219 3.58 -2.23 -12.78
CA ILE A 219 2.80 -3.10 -11.89
C ILE A 219 1.42 -2.52 -11.59
N PRO A 220 0.31 -3.25 -11.83
CA PRO A 220 -1.04 -2.72 -11.68
C PRO A 220 -1.55 -2.77 -10.22
N ILE A 221 -1.15 -1.81 -9.38
CA ILE A 221 -1.66 -1.65 -8.00
C ILE A 221 -2.97 -0.82 -7.93
N THR A 222 -3.95 -1.19 -8.75
CA THR A 222 -5.13 -0.36 -9.06
C THR A 222 -5.88 0.14 -7.81
N LEU A 223 -6.03 -0.68 -6.77
CA LEU A 223 -6.77 -0.27 -5.57
C LEU A 223 -6.04 0.83 -4.80
N ILE A 224 -4.73 0.72 -4.65
CA ILE A 224 -3.91 1.73 -3.97
C ILE A 224 -3.94 3.04 -4.76
N ALA A 225 -3.89 2.96 -6.10
CA ALA A 225 -4.03 4.13 -6.97
C ALA A 225 -5.39 4.83 -6.79
N GLU A 226 -6.49 4.06 -6.79
CA GLU A 226 -7.82 4.59 -6.53
C GLU A 226 -7.93 5.21 -5.12
N ALA A 227 -7.29 4.62 -4.11
CA ALA A 227 -7.26 5.21 -2.76
C ALA A 227 -6.54 6.56 -2.73
N VAL A 228 -5.47 6.74 -3.52
CA VAL A 228 -4.81 8.06 -3.66
C VAL A 228 -5.71 9.04 -4.39
N TYR A 229 -6.33 8.64 -5.50
CA TYR A 229 -7.24 9.51 -6.25
C TYR A 229 -8.52 9.87 -5.48
N ALA A 230 -9.04 8.97 -4.66
CA ALA A 230 -10.19 9.25 -3.78
C ALA A 230 -9.86 10.37 -2.78
N ARG A 231 -8.64 10.41 -2.23
CA ARG A 231 -8.18 11.54 -1.41
C ARG A 231 -8.13 12.84 -2.20
N CYS A 232 -7.55 12.82 -3.40
CA CYS A 232 -7.53 13.99 -4.29
C CYS A 232 -8.96 14.50 -4.60
N LEU A 233 -9.89 13.60 -4.91
CA LEU A 233 -11.29 13.95 -5.15
C LEU A 233 -11.97 14.56 -3.92
N SER A 234 -11.68 14.01 -2.73
CA SER A 234 -12.22 14.56 -1.47
C SER A 234 -11.75 16.00 -1.22
N ALA A 235 -10.49 16.31 -1.54
CA ALA A 235 -9.91 17.64 -1.37
C ALA A 235 -10.56 18.71 -2.28
N MET A 236 -11.19 18.31 -3.39
CA MET A 236 -11.95 19.21 -4.28
C MET A 236 -13.33 19.56 -3.70
N LYS A 237 -13.41 19.90 -2.40
CA LYS A 237 -14.68 20.02 -1.66
C LYS A 237 -15.62 21.07 -2.24
N GLU A 238 -15.15 22.29 -2.50
CA GLU A 238 -16.03 23.35 -3.03
C GLU A 238 -16.56 22.99 -4.42
N VAL A 239 -15.70 22.37 -5.24
CA VAL A 239 -16.08 21.91 -6.58
C VAL A 239 -17.14 20.81 -6.50
N ARG A 240 -17.00 19.84 -5.57
CA ARG A 240 -18.01 18.79 -5.35
C ARG A 240 -19.34 19.35 -4.86
N VAL A 241 -19.31 20.35 -3.96
CA VAL A 241 -20.53 21.04 -3.50
C VAL A 241 -21.21 21.77 -4.66
N LYS A 242 -20.46 22.44 -5.53
CA LYS A 242 -21.04 23.05 -6.74
C LYS A 242 -21.64 21.98 -7.66
N ALA A 243 -20.92 20.89 -7.90
CA ALA A 243 -21.36 19.79 -8.76
C ALA A 243 -22.67 19.16 -8.27
N SER A 244 -22.89 19.01 -6.95
CA SER A 244 -24.12 18.41 -6.41
C SER A 244 -25.38 19.25 -6.66
N THR A 245 -25.24 20.56 -6.90
CA THR A 245 -26.37 21.42 -7.27
C THR A 245 -26.78 21.26 -8.74
N VAL A 246 -25.82 20.89 -9.60
CA VAL A 246 -26.02 20.67 -11.04
C VAL A 246 -26.51 19.24 -11.30
N PHE A 247 -25.82 18.25 -10.72
CA PHE A 247 -26.11 16.83 -10.90
C PHE A 247 -26.93 16.30 -9.72
N LYS A 248 -28.24 16.56 -9.75
CA LYS A 248 -29.15 16.14 -8.67
C LYS A 248 -29.18 14.61 -8.52
N GLU A 249 -29.06 14.17 -7.28
CA GLU A 249 -28.99 12.75 -6.96
C GLU A 249 -30.35 12.06 -6.90
N ARG A 250 -30.36 10.75 -7.18
CA ARG A 250 -31.49 9.86 -6.94
C ARG A 250 -31.38 9.21 -5.56
N ALA A 251 -32.46 8.55 -5.12
CA ALA A 251 -32.47 7.83 -3.85
C ALA A 251 -31.38 6.73 -3.78
N ARG A 252 -30.40 6.92 -2.89
CA ARG A 252 -29.24 6.03 -2.66
C ARG A 252 -29.57 4.74 -1.89
N ARG A 253 -30.79 4.60 -1.36
CA ARG A 253 -31.16 3.51 -0.45
C ARG A 253 -31.20 2.15 -1.16
N PHE A 254 -30.59 1.14 -0.54
CA PHE A 254 -30.70 -0.26 -0.93
C PHE A 254 -32.08 -0.83 -0.55
N ARG A 255 -32.60 -1.72 -1.41
CA ARG A 255 -33.81 -2.51 -1.13
C ARG A 255 -33.39 -3.90 -0.65
N GLY A 256 -34.25 -4.57 0.10
CA GLY A 256 -34.03 -5.94 0.57
C GLY A 256 -33.55 -6.02 2.02
N ASN A 257 -33.00 -7.19 2.36
CA ASN A 257 -32.62 -7.54 3.73
C ASN A 257 -31.33 -6.83 4.16
N ARG A 258 -31.40 -6.04 5.24
CA ARG A 258 -30.26 -5.27 5.80
C ARG A 258 -29.12 -6.18 6.28
N VAL A 259 -29.44 -7.30 6.93
CA VAL A 259 -28.44 -8.28 7.42
C VAL A 259 -27.65 -8.87 6.26
N GLN A 260 -28.34 -9.28 5.18
CA GLN A 260 -27.67 -9.79 3.99
C GLN A 260 -26.73 -8.75 3.38
N TRP A 261 -27.15 -7.49 3.29
CA TRP A 261 -26.28 -6.41 2.81
C TRP A 261 -25.06 -6.21 3.69
N LEU A 262 -25.19 -6.28 5.02
CA LEU A 262 -24.05 -6.18 5.93
C LEU A 262 -23.07 -7.33 5.72
N THR A 263 -23.56 -8.57 5.58
CA THR A 263 -22.72 -9.72 5.25
C THR A 263 -22.02 -9.52 3.90
N ASP A 264 -22.73 -9.01 2.90
CA ASP A 264 -22.17 -8.79 1.57
C ASP A 264 -21.09 -7.71 1.56
N ILE A 265 -21.32 -6.60 2.29
CA ILE A 265 -20.33 -5.51 2.46
C ILE A 265 -19.09 -6.02 3.18
N ARG A 266 -19.25 -6.80 4.25
CA ARG A 266 -18.14 -7.42 4.99
C ARG A 266 -17.30 -8.33 4.09
N ASN A 267 -17.96 -9.14 3.27
CA ASN A 267 -17.31 -10.05 2.32
C ASN A 267 -16.59 -9.28 1.20
N ALA A 268 -17.20 -8.22 0.67
CA ALA A 268 -16.61 -7.33 -0.33
C ALA A 268 -15.35 -6.63 0.21
N LEU A 269 -15.43 -6.13 1.45
CA LEU A 269 -14.32 -5.51 2.18
C LEU A 269 -13.15 -6.48 2.31
N TYR A 270 -13.41 -7.70 2.79
CA TYR A 270 -12.37 -8.70 2.98
C TYR A 270 -11.73 -9.16 1.67
N ALA A 271 -12.54 -9.46 0.63
CA ALA A 271 -12.03 -9.84 -0.69
C ALA A 271 -11.19 -8.72 -1.33
N SER A 272 -11.65 -7.48 -1.26
CA SER A 272 -10.91 -6.32 -1.79
C SER A 272 -9.61 -6.07 -1.03
N LYS A 273 -9.60 -6.29 0.29
CA LYS A 273 -8.39 -6.24 1.11
C LYS A 273 -7.36 -7.27 0.62
N ILE A 274 -7.76 -8.51 0.34
CA ILE A 274 -6.85 -9.52 -0.23
C ILE A 274 -6.20 -9.02 -1.52
N ILE A 275 -6.99 -8.39 -2.42
CA ILE A 275 -6.46 -7.83 -3.66
C ILE A 275 -5.43 -6.72 -3.41
N SER A 276 -5.72 -5.78 -2.49
CA SER A 276 -4.79 -4.70 -2.14
C SER A 276 -3.42 -5.24 -1.69
N TYR A 277 -3.41 -6.27 -0.84
CA TYR A 277 -2.16 -6.88 -0.38
C TYR A 277 -1.49 -7.69 -1.49
N ALA A 278 -2.24 -8.44 -2.30
CA ALA A 278 -1.68 -9.14 -3.46
C ALA A 278 -0.94 -8.15 -4.39
N GLN A 279 -1.57 -7.02 -4.69
CA GLN A 279 -0.98 -5.93 -5.48
C GLN A 279 0.27 -5.33 -4.81
N GLY A 280 0.22 -5.07 -3.49
CA GLY A 280 1.37 -4.55 -2.75
C GLY A 280 2.58 -5.51 -2.77
N PHE A 281 2.35 -6.82 -2.64
CA PHE A 281 3.41 -7.82 -2.72
C PHE A 281 3.93 -8.03 -4.15
N MET A 282 3.08 -7.91 -5.18
CA MET A 282 3.53 -7.86 -6.59
C MET A 282 4.51 -6.70 -6.80
N LEU A 283 4.21 -5.53 -6.22
CA LEU A 283 5.08 -4.35 -6.33
C LEU A 283 6.42 -4.56 -5.61
N LEU A 284 6.41 -5.17 -4.42
CA LEU A 284 7.64 -5.55 -3.72
C LEU A 284 8.49 -6.51 -4.55
N ARG A 285 7.86 -7.50 -5.21
CA ARG A 285 8.55 -8.46 -6.07
C ARG A 285 9.18 -7.81 -7.30
N ALA A 286 8.45 -6.91 -7.96
CA ALA A 286 9.01 -6.16 -9.10
C ALA A 286 10.17 -5.26 -8.68
N ALA A 287 10.08 -4.61 -7.52
CA ALA A 287 11.16 -3.80 -6.98
C ALA A 287 12.38 -4.64 -6.60
N ALA A 288 12.19 -5.82 -6.02
CA ALA A 288 13.28 -6.77 -5.78
C ALA A 288 14.04 -7.11 -7.06
N GLN A 289 13.32 -7.38 -8.15
CA GLN A 289 13.92 -7.66 -9.46
C GLN A 289 14.66 -6.45 -10.04
N GLN A 290 14.03 -5.26 -10.02
CA GLN A 290 14.60 -4.04 -10.58
C GLN A 290 15.87 -3.57 -9.84
N TYR A 291 15.86 -3.63 -8.51
CA TYR A 291 16.93 -3.09 -7.66
C TYR A 291 17.89 -4.16 -7.14
N GLY A 292 17.70 -5.42 -7.51
CA GLY A 292 18.53 -6.55 -7.05
C GLY A 292 18.41 -6.83 -5.55
N TRP A 293 17.27 -6.50 -4.93
CA TRP A 293 17.06 -6.75 -3.50
C TRP A 293 16.57 -8.17 -3.24
N ALA A 294 17.17 -8.83 -2.26
CA ALA A 294 16.75 -10.15 -1.80
C ALA A 294 15.69 -10.05 -0.68
N PHE A 295 14.47 -9.67 -1.03
CA PHE A 295 13.39 -9.59 -0.05
C PHE A 295 12.97 -10.97 0.49
N ASN A 296 12.78 -11.04 1.81
CA ASN A 296 12.05 -12.13 2.44
C ASN A 296 10.62 -11.66 2.72
N TYR A 297 9.67 -12.07 1.87
CA TYR A 297 8.27 -11.64 1.94
C TYR A 297 7.56 -12.12 3.21
N GLY A 298 7.94 -13.30 3.73
CA GLY A 298 7.46 -13.79 5.03
C GLY A 298 7.90 -12.88 6.19
N ASN A 299 9.15 -12.39 6.17
CA ASN A 299 9.64 -11.42 7.15
C ASN A 299 8.95 -10.06 7.01
N ILE A 300 8.70 -9.57 5.78
CA ILE A 300 7.93 -8.34 5.56
C ILE A 300 6.53 -8.47 6.16
N ALA A 301 5.83 -9.58 5.88
CA ALA A 301 4.53 -9.86 6.47
C ALA A 301 4.61 -9.94 8.00
N LYS A 302 5.62 -10.63 8.54
CA LYS A 302 5.86 -10.78 9.98
C LYS A 302 6.01 -9.42 10.67
N ILE A 303 6.84 -8.53 10.17
CA ILE A 303 7.08 -7.24 10.83
C ILE A 303 5.90 -6.29 10.75
N TRP A 304 4.96 -6.51 9.83
CA TRP A 304 3.71 -5.76 9.78
C TRP A 304 2.64 -6.33 10.74
N ARG A 305 2.80 -7.54 11.30
CA ARG A 305 1.80 -8.16 12.21
C ARG A 305 1.54 -7.34 13.47
N GLY A 306 2.49 -6.53 13.91
CA GLY A 306 2.41 -5.70 15.11
C GLY A 306 3.11 -4.37 14.94
N GLY A 307 2.84 -3.42 15.84
CA GLY A 307 3.46 -2.09 15.89
C GLY A 307 3.02 -1.12 14.79
N CYS A 308 2.80 -1.58 13.56
CA CYS A 308 2.39 -0.74 12.43
C CYS A 308 0.88 -0.44 12.40
N ILE A 309 0.45 0.44 11.50
CA ILE A 309 -0.97 0.84 11.35
C ILE A 309 -1.82 -0.28 10.73
N ILE A 310 -1.28 -1.01 9.74
CA ILE A 310 -2.00 -2.09 9.05
C ILE A 310 -2.02 -3.43 9.81
N ARG A 311 -1.56 -3.43 11.08
CA ARG A 311 -1.47 -4.63 11.91
C ARG A 311 -2.81 -5.35 12.02
N SER A 312 -2.79 -6.65 11.77
CA SER A 312 -4.00 -7.47 11.67
C SER A 312 -3.69 -8.97 11.74
N VAL A 313 -4.70 -9.77 12.09
CA VAL A 313 -4.60 -11.25 12.02
C VAL A 313 -4.34 -11.73 10.59
N PHE A 314 -4.79 -10.96 9.60
CA PHE A 314 -4.61 -11.18 8.17
C PHE A 314 -3.12 -11.33 7.76
N LEU A 315 -2.23 -10.53 8.36
CA LEU A 315 -0.79 -10.60 8.07
C LEU A 315 -0.13 -11.90 8.54
N GLY A 316 -0.71 -12.55 9.56
CA GLY A 316 -0.31 -13.91 9.94
C GLY A 316 -0.52 -14.90 8.80
N LYS A 317 -1.64 -14.80 8.09
CA LYS A 317 -1.96 -15.66 6.93
C LYS A 317 -1.04 -15.40 5.73
N ILE A 318 -0.63 -14.15 5.52
CA ILE A 318 0.36 -13.84 4.48
C ILE A 318 1.71 -14.45 4.84
N LYS A 319 2.14 -14.34 6.11
CA LYS A 319 3.37 -14.98 6.57
C LYS A 319 3.31 -16.50 6.35
N GLU A 320 2.24 -17.15 6.78
CA GLU A 320 2.04 -18.59 6.59
C GLU A 320 2.11 -19.02 5.11
N ALA A 321 1.57 -18.21 4.18
CA ALA A 321 1.65 -18.49 2.75
C ALA A 321 3.09 -18.45 2.22
N TYR A 322 3.87 -17.43 2.60
CA TYR A 322 5.29 -17.34 2.21
C TYR A 322 6.20 -18.31 2.99
N ASP A 323 5.81 -18.74 4.19
CA ASP A 323 6.51 -19.82 4.90
C ASP A 323 6.34 -21.16 4.14
N ARG A 324 5.15 -21.41 3.57
CA ARG A 324 4.89 -22.59 2.72
C ARG A 324 5.60 -22.52 1.38
N ASN A 325 5.57 -21.36 0.74
CA ASN A 325 6.21 -21.12 -0.56
C ASN A 325 6.88 -19.74 -0.59
N PRO A 326 8.19 -19.65 -0.29
CA PRO A 326 8.92 -18.38 -0.32
C PRO A 326 8.95 -17.72 -1.70
N GLU A 327 8.82 -18.51 -2.77
CA GLU A 327 8.88 -18.05 -4.16
C GLU A 327 7.50 -17.72 -4.75
N LEU A 328 6.44 -17.76 -3.94
CA LEU A 328 5.06 -17.48 -4.36
C LEU A 328 4.97 -16.20 -5.19
N GLU A 329 4.52 -16.33 -6.44
CA GLU A 329 4.46 -15.23 -7.40
C GLU A 329 3.35 -14.23 -7.07
N ASN A 330 2.22 -14.73 -6.58
CA ASN A 330 1.07 -13.93 -6.21
C ASN A 330 0.32 -14.57 -5.04
N LEU A 331 -0.14 -13.77 -4.09
CA LEU A 331 -0.94 -14.26 -2.95
C LEU A 331 -2.20 -15.00 -3.38
N LEU A 332 -2.79 -14.65 -4.52
CA LEU A 332 -3.99 -15.33 -5.04
C LEU A 332 -3.75 -16.77 -5.52
N PHE A 333 -2.49 -17.21 -5.61
CA PHE A 333 -2.15 -18.60 -5.92
C PHE A 333 -2.03 -19.48 -4.67
N ASP A 334 -2.02 -18.90 -3.47
CA ASP A 334 -2.10 -19.67 -2.23
C ASP A 334 -3.55 -20.07 -1.94
N ASP A 335 -3.74 -21.33 -1.52
CA ASP A 335 -5.06 -21.95 -1.35
C ASP A 335 -5.95 -21.20 -0.37
N PHE A 336 -5.39 -20.65 0.72
CA PHE A 336 -6.19 -19.91 1.70
C PHE A 336 -6.80 -18.67 1.05
N PHE A 337 -5.98 -17.83 0.41
CA PHE A 337 -6.47 -16.60 -0.22
C PHE A 337 -7.36 -16.87 -1.43
N ALA A 338 -7.03 -17.87 -2.25
CA ALA A 338 -7.86 -18.28 -3.38
C ALA A 338 -9.27 -18.68 -2.92
N ASN A 339 -9.38 -19.49 -1.86
CA ASN A 339 -10.67 -19.94 -1.33
C ASN A 339 -11.44 -18.81 -0.64
N GLU A 340 -10.75 -17.91 0.06
CA GLU A 340 -11.39 -16.76 0.69
C GLU A 340 -12.02 -15.82 -0.34
N VAL A 341 -11.36 -15.58 -1.48
CA VAL A 341 -11.90 -14.75 -2.56
C VAL A 341 -13.03 -15.48 -3.30
N LYS A 342 -12.83 -16.76 -3.67
CA LYS A 342 -13.85 -17.57 -4.38
C LYS A 342 -15.17 -17.64 -3.62
N SER A 343 -15.12 -17.83 -2.30
CA SER A 343 -16.31 -17.92 -1.45
C SER A 343 -17.06 -16.59 -1.26
N ARG A 344 -16.45 -15.45 -1.64
CA ARG A 344 -16.97 -14.10 -1.39
C ARG A 344 -17.28 -13.31 -2.65
N VAL A 345 -16.88 -13.80 -3.83
CA VAL A 345 -16.99 -13.07 -5.10
C VAL A 345 -18.43 -12.67 -5.42
N ASP A 346 -19.43 -13.50 -5.08
CA ASP A 346 -20.83 -13.18 -5.37
C ASP A 346 -21.35 -12.04 -4.48
N SER A 347 -21.02 -12.06 -3.18
CA SER A 347 -21.28 -10.94 -2.27
C SER A 347 -20.64 -9.66 -2.78
N TRP A 348 -19.39 -9.77 -3.22
CA TRP A 348 -18.63 -8.64 -3.74
C TRP A 348 -19.24 -8.05 -5.00
N ARG A 349 -19.65 -8.88 -5.96
CA ARG A 349 -20.38 -8.46 -7.17
C ARG A 349 -21.70 -7.77 -6.82
N ARG A 350 -22.47 -8.29 -5.85
CA ARG A 350 -23.72 -7.66 -5.39
C ARG A 350 -23.46 -6.28 -4.81
N VAL A 351 -22.40 -6.11 -4.03
CA VAL A 351 -22.00 -4.81 -3.47
C VAL A 351 -21.64 -3.83 -4.56
N VAL A 352 -20.75 -4.19 -5.49
CA VAL A 352 -20.32 -3.29 -6.58
C VAL A 352 -21.51 -2.92 -7.47
N ALA A 353 -22.30 -3.90 -7.92
CA ALA A 353 -23.48 -3.63 -8.75
C ALA A 353 -24.54 -2.80 -8.01
N GLY A 354 -24.78 -3.11 -6.73
CA GLY A 354 -25.68 -2.35 -5.87
C GLY A 354 -25.24 -0.90 -5.75
N ALA A 355 -23.97 -0.67 -5.42
CA ALA A 355 -23.41 0.67 -5.26
C ALA A 355 -23.51 1.49 -6.56
N VAL A 356 -23.14 0.90 -7.71
CA VAL A 356 -23.25 1.53 -9.03
C VAL A 356 -24.68 1.92 -9.35
N THR A 357 -25.65 1.01 -9.17
CA THR A 357 -27.07 1.30 -9.45
C THR A 357 -27.68 2.34 -8.51
N LYS A 358 -27.04 2.61 -7.37
CA LYS A 358 -27.44 3.64 -6.41
C LYS A 358 -26.63 4.92 -6.47
N GLY A 359 -25.62 5.00 -7.33
CA GLY A 359 -24.73 6.16 -7.41
C GLY A 359 -23.89 6.35 -6.14
N LEU A 360 -23.53 5.25 -5.48
CA LEU A 360 -22.61 5.24 -4.34
C LEU A 360 -21.20 4.92 -4.85
N PRO A 361 -20.23 5.86 -4.75
CA PRO A 361 -18.87 5.64 -5.21
C PRO A 361 -18.17 4.59 -4.35
N VAL A 362 -17.66 3.56 -5.00
CA VAL A 362 -16.88 2.46 -4.39
C VAL A 362 -15.63 2.15 -5.24
N PRO A 363 -14.73 3.14 -5.44
CA PRO A 363 -13.59 2.98 -6.36
C PRO A 363 -12.63 1.86 -5.93
N GLY A 364 -12.41 1.67 -4.62
CA GLY A 364 -11.61 0.57 -4.08
C GLY A 364 -12.25 -0.80 -4.35
N PHE A 365 -13.53 -1.00 -3.98
CA PHE A 365 -14.21 -2.28 -4.25
C PHE A 365 -14.30 -2.58 -5.76
N SER A 366 -14.57 -1.56 -6.58
CA SER A 366 -14.73 -1.74 -8.02
C SER A 366 -13.42 -2.07 -8.72
N SER A 367 -12.34 -1.33 -8.41
CA SER A 367 -11.03 -1.54 -9.02
C SER A 367 -10.39 -2.86 -8.62
N ALA A 368 -10.58 -3.30 -7.37
CA ALA A 368 -10.14 -4.62 -6.96
C ALA A 368 -10.92 -5.74 -7.67
N LEU A 369 -12.24 -5.57 -7.89
CA LEU A 369 -13.03 -6.58 -8.60
C LEU A 369 -12.62 -6.65 -10.07
N ALA A 370 -12.41 -5.50 -10.70
CA ALA A 370 -11.90 -5.41 -12.06
C ALA A 370 -10.50 -6.04 -12.19
N PHE A 371 -9.60 -5.79 -11.23
CA PHE A 371 -8.29 -6.47 -11.19
C PHE A 371 -8.44 -7.97 -11.05
N TYR A 372 -9.27 -8.46 -10.11
CA TYR A 372 -9.50 -9.90 -9.92
C TYR A 372 -10.02 -10.58 -11.19
N ASP A 373 -11.04 -9.99 -11.83
CA ASP A 373 -11.60 -10.52 -13.07
C ASP A 373 -10.60 -10.46 -14.24
N GLY A 374 -9.78 -9.40 -14.30
CA GLY A 374 -8.72 -9.29 -15.29
C GLY A 374 -7.60 -10.32 -15.07
N PHE A 375 -7.16 -10.49 -13.83
CA PHE A 375 -6.06 -11.37 -13.44
C PHE A 375 -6.36 -12.84 -13.72
N ARG A 376 -7.62 -13.27 -13.56
CA ARG A 376 -8.04 -14.65 -13.84
C ARG A 376 -8.47 -14.91 -15.30
N CYS A 377 -8.42 -13.89 -16.15
CA CYS A 377 -8.86 -14.01 -17.54
C CYS A 377 -7.67 -14.40 -18.42
N GLU A 378 -7.69 -15.61 -18.97
CA GLU A 378 -6.64 -16.11 -19.87
C GLU A 378 -6.43 -15.19 -21.08
N ASN A 379 -7.53 -14.67 -21.66
CA ASN A 379 -7.52 -13.86 -22.86
C ASN A 379 -8.26 -12.54 -22.64
N LEU A 380 -7.50 -11.47 -22.39
CA LEU A 380 -8.02 -10.12 -22.26
C LEU A 380 -8.20 -9.44 -23.64
N PRO A 381 -9.04 -8.38 -23.74
CA PRO A 381 -9.29 -7.68 -25.00
C PRO A 381 -8.10 -6.85 -25.52
N HIS A 382 -6.91 -6.99 -24.95
CA HIS A 382 -5.71 -6.25 -25.35
C HIS A 382 -5.16 -6.68 -26.72
N ASN A 383 -5.64 -7.80 -27.27
CA ASN A 383 -5.41 -8.13 -28.68
C ASN A 383 -5.97 -7.06 -29.64
N LEU A 384 -7.14 -6.49 -29.33
CA LEU A 384 -7.70 -5.35 -30.09
C LEU A 384 -6.85 -4.09 -29.92
N LEU A 385 -6.37 -3.82 -28.70
CA LEU A 385 -5.47 -2.69 -28.43
C LEU A 385 -4.17 -2.81 -29.25
N GLN A 386 -3.58 -4.01 -29.33
CA GLN A 386 -2.41 -4.27 -30.18
C GLN A 386 -2.72 -4.08 -31.66
N ALA A 387 -3.87 -4.57 -32.15
CA ALA A 387 -4.30 -4.36 -33.52
C ALA A 387 -4.49 -2.89 -33.86
N GLN A 388 -5.09 -2.09 -32.95
CA GLN A 388 -5.24 -0.64 -33.12
C GLN A 388 -3.87 0.05 -33.23
N ARG A 389 -2.94 -0.26 -32.32
CA ARG A 389 -1.58 0.31 -32.32
C ARG A 389 -0.83 -0.01 -33.61
N ASP A 390 -0.95 -1.24 -34.10
CA ASP A 390 -0.35 -1.63 -35.37
C ASP A 390 -1.03 -0.95 -36.57
N TYR A 391 -2.35 -0.78 -36.52
CA TYR A 391 -3.13 -0.10 -37.56
C TYR A 391 -2.70 1.35 -37.79
N PHE A 392 -2.70 2.18 -36.74
CA PHE A 392 -2.44 3.61 -36.91
C PHE A 392 -0.95 3.98 -36.86
N GLY A 393 -0.11 3.12 -36.27
CA GLY A 393 1.27 3.47 -35.90
C GLY A 393 2.32 2.44 -36.30
N ALA A 394 1.94 1.34 -36.96
CA ALA A 394 2.85 0.26 -37.34
C ALA A 394 3.71 -0.26 -36.18
N HIS A 395 3.12 -0.31 -34.98
CA HIS A 395 3.78 -0.68 -33.72
C HIS A 395 4.05 -2.17 -33.55
N THR A 396 3.66 -3.00 -34.52
CA THR A 396 3.79 -4.45 -34.50
C THR A 396 3.01 -5.13 -33.37
N TYR A 397 2.85 -6.45 -33.45
CA TYR A 397 2.22 -7.28 -32.43
C TYR A 397 2.74 -8.72 -32.49
N GLU A 398 2.53 -9.49 -31.42
CA GLU A 398 2.84 -10.93 -31.37
C GLU A 398 1.57 -11.75 -31.61
N ARG A 399 1.73 -13.02 -32.02
CA ARG A 399 0.61 -13.93 -32.31
C ARG A 399 0.60 -15.13 -31.37
N VAL A 400 -0.59 -15.62 -31.04
CA VAL A 400 -0.80 -16.78 -30.16
C VAL A 400 -0.39 -18.11 -30.82
N ASP A 401 -0.34 -18.17 -32.14
CA ASP A 401 0.05 -19.35 -32.92
C ASP A 401 1.54 -19.34 -33.33
N ARG A 402 2.34 -18.46 -32.73
CA ARG A 402 3.77 -18.29 -33.01
C ARG A 402 4.57 -18.19 -31.69
N PRO A 403 5.88 -18.52 -31.72
CA PRO A 403 6.73 -18.35 -30.53
C PRO A 403 6.73 -16.90 -30.02
N ARG A 404 6.74 -16.74 -28.69
CA ARG A 404 6.89 -15.43 -28.01
C ARG A 404 8.17 -14.73 -28.48
N GLY A 405 8.10 -13.41 -28.64
CA GLY A 405 9.18 -12.56 -29.14
C GLY A 405 9.20 -12.39 -30.66
N GLN A 406 8.32 -13.05 -31.41
CA GLN A 406 8.14 -12.81 -32.84
C GLN A 406 7.09 -11.74 -33.11
N PHE A 407 7.52 -10.63 -33.71
CA PHE A 407 6.66 -9.48 -34.01
C PHE A 407 6.24 -9.45 -35.48
N PHE A 408 4.98 -9.08 -35.70
CA PHE A 408 4.32 -9.00 -36.99
C PHE A 408 3.74 -7.59 -37.19
N HIS A 409 3.81 -7.10 -38.42
CA HIS A 409 3.10 -5.89 -38.84
C HIS A 409 2.12 -6.28 -39.95
N THR A 410 0.90 -5.76 -39.88
CA THR A 410 -0.11 -5.97 -40.91
C THR A 410 -0.38 -4.68 -41.67
N ASN A 411 -0.43 -4.74 -43.01
CA ASN A 411 -0.93 -3.63 -43.81
C ASN A 411 -2.46 -3.61 -43.76
N TRP A 412 -3.01 -2.97 -42.72
CA TRP A 412 -4.45 -2.96 -42.47
C TRP A 412 -5.26 -2.16 -43.50
N THR A 413 -4.66 -1.15 -44.11
CA THR A 413 -5.35 -0.25 -45.07
C THR A 413 -5.25 -0.71 -46.52
N GLY A 414 -4.45 -1.75 -46.79
CA GLY A 414 -4.10 -2.19 -48.16
C GLY A 414 -3.24 -1.20 -48.95
N THR A 415 -2.96 -0.02 -48.39
CA THR A 415 -2.23 1.09 -49.01
C THR A 415 -1.05 1.57 -48.16
N GLY A 416 -0.94 1.09 -46.91
CA GLY A 416 0.21 1.33 -46.04
C GLY A 416 1.47 0.60 -46.53
N GLY A 417 2.62 1.25 -46.38
CA GLY A 417 3.92 0.63 -46.70
C GLY A 417 4.27 -0.52 -45.76
N ARG A 418 5.31 -1.31 -46.08
CA ARG A 418 5.84 -2.39 -45.22
C ARG A 418 6.71 -1.87 -44.06
N VAL A 419 6.62 -0.58 -43.73
CA VAL A 419 7.50 0.09 -42.78
C VAL A 419 6.88 -0.01 -41.40
N SER A 420 7.53 -0.72 -40.49
CA SER A 420 7.15 -0.76 -39.07
C SER A 420 7.96 0.24 -38.25
N SER A 421 7.35 0.80 -37.20
CA SER A 421 8.13 1.47 -36.17
C SER A 421 8.97 0.41 -35.45
N THR A 422 10.29 0.50 -35.48
CA THR A 422 11.15 -0.39 -34.70
C THR A 422 10.72 -0.36 -33.23
N THR A 423 10.72 -1.52 -32.56
CA THR A 423 10.25 -1.67 -31.19
C THR A 423 10.97 -0.72 -30.23
N TYR A 424 10.21 0.00 -29.41
CA TYR A 424 10.74 0.57 -28.18
C TYR A 424 11.02 -0.60 -27.23
N ASN A 425 12.30 -0.89 -26.96
CA ASN A 425 12.64 -1.73 -25.81
C ASN A 425 12.35 -0.90 -24.56
N VAL A 426 11.39 -1.33 -23.75
CA VAL A 426 11.12 -0.80 -22.41
C VAL A 426 11.59 -1.83 -21.40
#